data_AF-A0A9D1I177-F1
#
_entry.id   AF-A0A9D1I177-F1
#
_cell.length_a   1.000
_cell.length_b   1.000
_cell.length_c   1.000
_cell.angle_alpha   90.00
_cell.angle_beta   90.00
_cell.angle_gamma   90.00
#
_symmetry.space_group_name_H-M   'P 1'
#
loop_
_entity.id
_entity.type
_entity.pdbx_description
1 polymer ?
#
loop_
_entity_poly.entity_id
_entity_poly.type
_entity_poly.pdbx_seq_one_letter_code
_entity_poly.pdbx_strand_id
1 'polypeptide(L)' 'MAEKKNKSFEEIIKKLEETSEKLKGDEVPLEDAIRYYEEGIGYYRECCEILEKAGQKIETLSKKGGA' A
#
# COMPACT_ATOMS: atom_id res chain seq x y z
N MET A 1 -13.00 -15.16 16.89
CA MET A 1 -11.71 -14.45 17.02
C MET A 1 -11.57 -13.62 15.75
N ALA A 2 -11.75 -12.31 15.85
CA ALA A 2 -11.64 -11.40 14.72
C ALA A 2 -10.47 -10.47 15.03
N GLU A 3 -9.26 -10.95 14.78
CA GLU A 3 -8.10 -10.08 14.71
C GLU A 3 -8.41 -9.09 13.59
N LYS A 4 -8.66 -7.83 13.98
CA LYS A 4 -8.68 -6.69 13.06
C LYS A 4 -7.36 -6.77 12.30
N LYS A 5 -7.40 -7.30 11.08
CA LYS A 5 -6.28 -7.31 10.14
C LYS A 5 -5.92 -5.85 9.89
N ASN A 6 -5.01 -5.34 10.70
CA ASN A 6 -4.20 -4.21 10.32
C ASN A 6 -3.49 -4.69 9.05
N LYS A 7 -3.99 -4.29 7.87
CA LYS A 7 -3.44 -4.72 6.58
C LYS A 7 -1.93 -4.49 6.67
N SER A 8 -1.16 -5.56 6.60
CA SER A 8 0.30 -5.43 6.65
C SER A 8 0.78 -4.80 5.34
N PHE A 9 1.91 -4.10 5.37
CA PHE A 9 2.54 -3.53 4.16
C PHE A 9 2.58 -4.55 3.01
N GLU A 10 2.95 -5.79 3.33
CA GLU A 10 2.98 -6.92 2.40
C GLU A 10 1.61 -7.25 1.77
N GLU A 11 0.51 -7.13 2.50
CA GLU A 11 -0.83 -7.33 1.94
C GLU A 11 -1.25 -6.18 1.01
N ILE A 12 -0.86 -4.95 1.35
CA ILE A 12 -1.21 -3.76 0.55
C ILE A 12 -0.42 -3.74 -0.76
N ILE A 13 0.88 -4.02 -0.69
CA ILE A 13 1.71 -4.06 -1.89
C ILE A 13 1.30 -5.19 -2.82
N LYS A 14 0.94 -6.36 -2.27
CA LYS A 14 0.41 -7.48 -3.07
C LYS A 14 -0.87 -7.08 -3.81
N LYS A 15 -1.80 -6.39 -3.14
CA LYS A 15 -3.02 -5.89 -3.79
C LYS A 15 -2.74 -4.85 -4.87
N LEU A 16 -1.74 -3.98 -4.66
CA LEU A 16 -1.30 -3.02 -5.66
C LEU A 16 -0.77 -3.74 -6.91
N GLU A 17 0.06 -4.77 -6.72
CA GLU A 17 0.59 -5.59 -7.82
C GLU A 17 -0.54 -6.32 -8.57
N GLU A 18 -1.46 -6.98 -7.86
CA GLU A 18 -2.62 -7.65 -8.47
C GLU A 18 -3.49 -6.67 -9.26
N THR A 19 -3.66 -5.45 -8.77
CA THR A 19 -4.44 -4.40 -9.47
C THR A 19 -3.70 -3.90 -10.70
N SER A 20 -2.38 -3.79 -10.64
CA SER A 20 -1.54 -3.41 -11.78
C SER A 20 -1.54 -4.48 -12.87
N GLU A 21 -1.51 -5.77 -12.50
CA GLU A 21 -1.64 -6.89 -13.44
C GLU A 21 -3.00 -6.88 -14.13
N LYS A 22 -4.09 -6.68 -13.36
CA LYS A 22 -5.44 -6.54 -13.92
C LYS A 22 -5.51 -5.40 -14.92
N LEU A 23 -4.93 -4.24 -14.61
CA LEU A 23 -4.92 -3.07 -15.49
C LEU A 23 -4.12 -3.29 -16.79
N LYS A 24 -3.15 -4.22 -16.79
CA LYS A 24 -2.34 -4.58 -17.98
C LYS A 24 -3.03 -5.58 -18.92
N GLY A 25 -4.18 -6.13 -18.54
CA GLY A 25 -4.92 -7.06 -19.38
C GLY A 25 -5.38 -6.41 -20.68
N ASP A 26 -5.29 -7.15 -21.79
CA ASP A 26 -5.61 -6.67 -23.15
C ASP A 26 -7.10 -6.29 -23.33
N GLU A 27 -7.99 -6.81 -22.48
CA GLU A 27 -9.46 -6.62 -22.56
C GLU A 27 -10.05 -6.04 -21.25
N VAL A 28 -9.44 -5.00 -20.68
CA VAL A 28 -10.04 -4.29 -19.54
C VAL A 28 -11.01 -3.21 -20.06
N PRO A 29 -12.31 -3.26 -19.69
CA PRO A 29 -13.24 -2.17 -19.98
C PRO A 29 -12.75 -0.86 -19.39
N LEU A 30 -13.00 0.27 -20.07
CA LEU A 30 -12.59 1.59 -19.60
C LEU A 30 -13.05 1.89 -18.16
N GLU A 31 -14.28 1.48 -17.81
CA GLU A 31 -14.84 1.66 -16.48
C GLU A 31 -14.05 0.87 -15.41
N ASP A 32 -13.67 -0.38 -15.72
CA ASP A 32 -12.86 -1.19 -14.82
C ASP A 32 -11.42 -0.71 -14.74
N ALA A 33 -10.86 -0.18 -15.84
CA ALA A 33 -9.54 0.43 -15.84
C ALA A 33 -9.47 1.64 -14.89
N ILE A 34 -10.51 2.49 -14.91
CA ILE A 34 -10.63 3.62 -13.99
C ILE A 34 -10.74 3.14 -12.54
N ARG A 35 -11.57 2.13 -12.28
CA ARG A 35 -11.72 1.54 -10.94
C ARG A 35 -10.41 0.96 -10.41
N TYR A 36 -9.72 0.14 -11.21
CA TYR A 36 -8.42 -0.42 -10.85
C TYR A 36 -7.37 0.67 -10.64
N TYR A 37 -7.39 1.74 -11.43
CA TYR A 37 -6.51 2.87 -11.22
C TYR A 37 -6.77 3.58 -9.88
N GLU A 38 -8.04 3.86 -9.55
CA GLU A 38 -8.41 4.45 -8.25
C GLU A 38 -8.03 3.55 -7.07
N GLU A 39 -8.28 2.24 -7.17
CA GLU A 39 -7.87 1.26 -6.16
C GLU A 39 -6.34 1.21 -6.02
N GLY A 40 -5.61 1.21 -7.12
CA GLY A 40 -4.15 1.23 -7.14
C GLY A 40 -3.57 2.48 -6.47
N ILE A 41 -4.14 3.66 -6.74
CA ILE A 41 -3.76 4.90 -6.04
C ILE A 41 -4.06 4.81 -4.55
N GLY A 42 -5.18 4.19 -4.16
CA GLY A 42 -5.51 3.92 -2.76
C GLY A 42 -4.44 3.08 -2.07
N TYR A 43 -4.08 1.93 -2.64
CA TYR A 43 -3.05 1.05 -2.09
C TYR A 43 -1.66 1.72 -2.05
N TYR A 44 -1.30 2.48 -3.08
CA TYR A 44 -0.06 3.25 -3.10
C TYR A 44 0.03 4.24 -1.93
N ARG A 45 -1.06 4.99 -1.67
CA ARG A 45 -1.12 5.92 -0.54
C ARG A 45 -1.00 5.21 0.80
N GLU A 46 -1.68 4.09 0.98
CA GLU A 46 -1.57 3.27 2.20
C GLU A 46 -0.12 2.79 2.41
N CYS A 47 0.57 2.34 1.36
CA CYS A 47 1.99 1.95 1.42
C CYS A 47 2.89 3.12 1.85
N CYS A 48 2.70 4.30 1.25
CA CYS A 48 3.47 5.49 1.63
C CYS A 48 3.27 5.86 3.10
N GLU A 49 2.04 5.83 3.61
CA GLU A 49 1.77 6.12 5.02
C GLU A 49 2.46 5.13 5.98
N ILE A 50 2.50 3.84 5.63
CA ILE A 50 3.17 2.84 6.45
C ILE A 50 4.68 3.09 6.48
N LEU A 51 5.28 3.37 5.32
CA LEU A 51 6.70 3.67 5.21
C LEU A 51 7.07 4.97 5.93
N GLU A 52 6.23 6.00 5.84
CA GLU A 52 6.43 7.26 6.56
C GLU A 52 6.39 7.04 8.08
N LYS A 53 5.39 6.32 8.59
CA LYS A 53 5.30 5.98 10.03
C LYS A 53 6.49 5.15 10.49
N ALA A 54 6.95 4.19 9.68
CA ALA A 54 8.13 3.40 9.97
C ALA A 54 9.40 4.28 10.01
N GLY A 55 9.56 5.16 9.02
CA GLY A 55 10.68 6.11 8.93
C GLY A 55 10.72 7.08 10.11
N GLN A 56 9.58 7.68 10.48
CA GLN A 56 9.47 8.55 11.67
C GLN A 56 9.82 7.82 12.96
N LYS A 57 9.41 6.56 13.09
CA LYS A 57 9.73 5.73 14.26
C LYS A 57 11.23 5.44 14.32
N ILE A 58 11.86 5.11 13.20
CA ILE A 58 13.31 4.92 13.10
C ILE A 58 14.05 6.22 13.45
N GLU A 59 13.64 7.36 12.90
CA GLU A 59 14.26 8.65 13.20
C GLU A 59 14.15 8.99 14.69
N THR A 60 12.98 8.78 15.28
CA THR A 60 12.75 9.01 16.71
C THR A 60 13.65 8.13 17.57
N LEU A 61 13.76 6.83 17.23
CA LEU A 61 14.64 5.89 17.93
C LEU A 61 16.12 6.25 17.76
N SER A 62 16.52 6.65 16.54
CA SER A 62 17.89 7.06 16.23
C SER A 62 18.30 8.33 16.99
N LYS A 63 17.39 9.30 17.13
CA LYS A 63 17.62 10.51 17.96
C LYS A 63 17.67 10.20 19.45
N LYS A 64 17.00 9.14 19.91
CA LYS A 64 16.96 8.74 21.33
C LYS A 64 18.09 7.80 21.74
N GLY A 65 18.72 7.10 20.78
CA GLY A 65 19.79 6.13 21.01
C GLY A 65 21.21 6.67 20.77
N GLY A 66 21.36 7.94 20.40
CA GLY A 66 22.66 8.63 20.32
C GLY A 66 22.96 9.40 21.60
N ALA A 67 23.34 8.67 22.65
CA ALA A 67 23.98 9.19 23.87
C ALA A 67 25.14 8.26 24.24
#